data_AF-M0KPC7-F1
#
_entry.id   AF-M0KPC7-F1
#
_cell.length_a   1.000
_cell.length_b   1.000
_cell.length_c   1.000
_cell.angle_alpha   90.00
_cell.angle_beta   90.00
_cell.angle_gamma   90.00
#
_symmetry.space_group_name_H-M   'P 1'
#
loop_
_entity.id
_entity.type
_entity.pdbx_description
1 polymer ?
#
loop_
_entity_poly.entity_id
_entity_poly.type
_entity_poly.pdbx_seq_one_letter_code
_entity_poly.pdbx_strand_id
1 'polypeptide(L)'
;MKPNADLNRIVTTLGALFADSDVELLLFHAATNDNERLYDATEYMLRGLADRLAELGIDPDRIKWEQSTKGERLDVVISRVSDFDFIVLGESEPSVRERVFGSVQKTLAEETAKPQLTIRSGV
;
A
#
# COMPACT_ATOMS: atom_id res chain seq x y z
N MET A 1 -6.16 -7.48 14.18
CA MET A 1 -6.69 -6.30 13.46
C MET A 1 -7.79 -6.77 12.51
N LYS A 2 -8.91 -6.04 12.38
CA LYS A 2 -9.89 -6.31 11.33
C LYS A 2 -9.35 -5.69 10.03
N PRO A 3 -9.00 -6.49 9.00
CA PRO A 3 -8.27 -6.01 7.82
C PRO A 3 -8.94 -4.86 7.05
N ASN A 4 -10.24 -4.61 7.22
CA ASN A 4 -10.98 -3.56 6.53
C ASN A 4 -10.90 -2.15 7.15
N ALA A 5 -10.62 -2.01 8.45
CA ALA A 5 -10.63 -0.70 9.09
C ALA A 5 -9.43 0.17 8.68
N ASP A 6 -8.29 -0.48 8.44
CA ASP A 6 -7.04 0.17 8.09
C ASP A 6 -7.08 0.77 6.68
N LEU A 7 -7.62 0.00 5.73
CA LEU A 7 -7.69 0.39 4.32
C LEU A 7 -8.64 1.57 4.08
N ASN A 8 -9.78 1.61 4.79
CA ASN A 8 -10.71 2.73 4.67
C ASN A 8 -10.09 4.06 5.10
N ARG A 9 -9.27 4.04 6.16
CA ARG A 9 -8.59 5.26 6.63
C ARG A 9 -7.51 5.71 5.66
N ILE A 10 -6.77 4.77 5.09
CA ILE A 10 -5.80 5.05 4.03
C ILE A 10 -6.50 5.74 2.87
N VAL A 11 -7.55 5.12 2.31
CA VAL A 11 -8.27 5.67 1.14
C VAL A 11 -8.88 7.04 1.43
N THR A 12 -9.52 7.21 2.59
CA THR A 12 -10.12 8.51 2.96
C THR A 12 -9.06 9.60 3.12
N THR A 13 -7.89 9.25 3.67
CA THR A 13 -6.77 10.19 3.83
C THR A 13 -6.17 10.56 2.48
N LEU A 14 -5.97 9.58 1.59
CA LEU A 14 -5.46 9.81 0.23
C LEU A 14 -6.41 10.69 -0.59
N GLY A 15 -7.73 10.42 -0.53
CA GLY A 15 -8.73 11.28 -1.17
C GLY A 15 -8.65 12.72 -0.67
N ALA A 16 -8.58 12.92 0.65
CA ALA A 16 -8.47 14.25 1.23
C ALA A 16 -7.17 15.00 0.87
N LEU A 17 -6.06 14.29 0.65
CA LEU A 17 -4.77 14.90 0.31
C LEU A 17 -4.60 15.16 -1.18
N PHE A 18 -5.16 14.30 -2.04
CA PHE A 18 -4.75 14.22 -3.44
C PHE A 18 -5.88 14.39 -4.48
N ALA A 19 -7.14 14.55 -4.06
CA ALA A 19 -8.26 14.78 -4.98
C ALA A 19 -7.99 15.94 -5.94
N ASP A 20 -7.54 17.08 -5.42
CA ASP A 20 -7.26 18.30 -6.19
C ASP A 20 -5.77 18.44 -6.60
N SER A 21 -5.06 17.31 -6.76
CA SER A 21 -3.66 17.28 -7.21
C SER A 21 -3.52 16.53 -8.54
N ASP A 22 -2.31 16.45 -9.10
CA ASP A 22 -2.00 15.61 -10.27
C ASP A 22 -1.24 14.31 -9.90
N VAL A 23 -1.20 13.95 -8.61
CA VAL A 23 -0.47 12.77 -8.14
C VAL A 23 -1.05 11.48 -8.73
N GLU A 24 -0.21 10.65 -9.34
CA GLU A 24 -0.57 9.28 -9.72
C GLU A 24 -0.40 8.33 -8.53
N LEU A 25 -1.35 7.40 -8.35
CA LEU A 25 -1.35 6.43 -7.28
C LEU A 25 -1.24 5.01 -7.84
N LEU A 26 -0.30 4.22 -7.32
CA LEU A 26 -0.27 2.77 -7.52
C LEU A 26 -0.67 2.07 -6.22
N LEU A 27 -1.79 1.35 -6.24
CA LEU A 27 -2.16 0.41 -5.20
C LEU A 27 -1.42 -0.90 -5.42
N PHE A 28 -0.44 -1.20 -4.56
CA PHE A 28 0.44 -2.35 -4.75
C PHE A 28 0.28 -3.39 -3.65
N HIS A 29 0.16 -4.66 -4.03
CA HIS A 29 0.20 -5.79 -3.10
C HIS A 29 1.24 -6.82 -3.51
N ALA A 30 2.14 -7.17 -2.59
CA ALA A 30 3.09 -8.27 -2.77
C ALA A 30 2.80 -9.40 -1.77
N ALA A 31 2.59 -10.61 -2.28
CA ALA A 31 2.41 -11.80 -1.45
C ALA A 31 3.21 -12.98 -1.97
N THR A 32 3.67 -13.84 -1.08
CA THR A 32 4.18 -15.17 -1.46
C THR A 32 2.99 -16.13 -1.38
N ASN A 33 2.21 -16.27 -2.47
CA ASN A 33 1.10 -17.21 -2.52
C ASN A 33 0.83 -17.75 -3.94
N ASP A 34 0.82 -19.08 -4.07
CA ASP A 34 0.37 -19.77 -5.30
C ASP A 34 -1.13 -20.16 -5.23
N ASN A 35 -1.87 -19.62 -4.25
CA ASN A 35 -3.28 -19.94 -4.06
C ASN A 35 -4.17 -18.99 -4.87
N GLU A 36 -4.73 -19.49 -5.97
CA GLU A 36 -5.57 -18.75 -6.92
C GLU A 36 -6.78 -18.05 -6.26
N ARG A 37 -7.42 -18.65 -5.24
CA ARG A 37 -8.55 -18.00 -4.57
C ARG A 37 -8.14 -16.78 -3.74
N LEU A 38 -6.94 -16.82 -3.15
CA LEU A 38 -6.41 -15.67 -2.42
C LEU A 38 -5.94 -14.57 -3.39
N TYR A 39 -5.46 -14.95 -4.57
CA TYR A 39 -5.12 -14.03 -5.65
C TYR A 39 -6.35 -13.24 -6.11
N ASP A 40 -7.45 -13.92 -6.45
CA ASP A 40 -8.69 -13.27 -6.90
C ASP A 40 -9.26 -12.33 -5.82
N ALA A 41 -9.30 -12.79 -4.57
CA ALA A 41 -9.82 -11.98 -3.46
C ALA A 41 -9.01 -10.68 -3.26
N THR A 42 -7.70 -10.73 -3.47
CA THR A 42 -6.81 -9.58 -3.35
C THR A 42 -7.00 -8.62 -4.53
N GLU A 43 -7.15 -9.15 -5.74
CA GLU A 43 -7.48 -8.36 -6.92
C GLU A 43 -8.79 -7.59 -6.72
N TYR A 44 -9.85 -8.26 -6.26
CA TYR A 44 -11.13 -7.62 -5.96
C TYR A 44 -10.99 -6.52 -4.90
N MET A 45 -10.18 -6.75 -3.87
CA MET A 45 -9.89 -5.74 -2.86
C MET A 45 -9.21 -4.50 -3.47
N LEU A 46 -8.15 -4.68 -4.26
CA LEU A 46 -7.41 -3.57 -4.87
C LEU A 46 -8.30 -2.73 -5.81
N ARG A 47 -9.11 -3.40 -6.63
CA ARG A 47 -10.09 -2.75 -7.50
C ARG A 47 -11.11 -1.94 -6.69
N GLY A 48 -11.66 -2.53 -5.62
CA GLY A 48 -12.59 -1.82 -4.74
C GLY A 48 -11.99 -0.59 -4.04
N LEU A 49 -10.70 -0.63 -3.70
CA LEU A 49 -10.00 0.55 -3.17
C LEU A 49 -9.80 1.63 -4.25
N ALA A 50 -9.48 1.24 -5.48
CA ALA A 50 -9.35 2.15 -6.61
C ALA A 50 -10.68 2.85 -6.91
N ASP A 51 -11.78 2.09 -6.98
CA ASP A 51 -13.13 2.61 -7.15
C ASP A 51 -13.48 3.62 -6.03
N ARG A 52 -13.13 3.28 -4.79
CA ARG A 52 -13.38 4.17 -3.65
C ARG A 52 -12.56 5.47 -3.69
N LEU A 53 -11.33 5.43 -4.17
CA LEU A 53 -10.52 6.64 -4.37
C LEU A 53 -11.13 7.53 -5.47
N ALA A 54 -11.67 6.91 -6.52
CA ALA A 54 -12.39 7.64 -7.58
C ALA A 54 -13.67 8.31 -7.05
N GLU A 55 -14.45 7.61 -6.21
CA GLU A 55 -15.60 8.20 -5.51
C GLU A 55 -15.22 9.39 -4.61
N LEU A 56 -13.97 9.46 -4.15
CA LEU A 56 -13.44 10.56 -3.34
C LEU A 56 -12.82 11.69 -4.16
N GLY A 57 -12.93 11.65 -5.48
CA GLY A 57 -12.56 12.76 -6.37
C GLY A 57 -11.18 12.64 -7.02
N ILE A 58 -10.47 11.52 -6.87
CA ILE A 58 -9.25 11.26 -7.63
C ILE A 58 -9.64 10.75 -9.02
N ASP A 59 -9.03 11.29 -10.08
CA ASP A 59 -9.27 10.83 -11.45
C ASP A 59 -8.95 9.32 -11.58
N PRO A 60 -9.89 8.47 -12.06
CA PRO A 60 -9.64 7.05 -12.29
C PRO A 60 -8.38 6.76 -13.14
N ASP A 61 -8.04 7.62 -14.11
CA ASP A 61 -6.88 7.41 -14.98
C ASP A 61 -5.55 7.58 -14.22
N ARG A 62 -5.58 8.24 -13.06
CA ARG A 62 -4.44 8.42 -12.14
C ARG A 62 -4.32 7.29 -11.12
N ILE A 63 -5.24 6.33 -11.09
CA ILE A 63 -5.24 5.23 -10.14
C ILE A 63 -4.94 3.92 -10.87
N LYS A 64 -3.77 3.35 -10.57
CA LYS A 64 -3.37 2.02 -11.03
C LYS A 64 -3.37 1.06 -9.85
N TRP A 65 -3.53 -0.22 -10.14
CA TRP A 65 -3.34 -1.27 -9.15
C TRP A 65 -2.54 -2.42 -9.77
N GLU A 66 -1.75 -3.09 -8.93
CA GLU A 66 -0.89 -4.19 -9.35
C GLU A 66 -0.71 -5.15 -8.17
N GLN A 67 -0.67 -6.45 -8.48
CA GLN A 67 -0.32 -7.46 -7.50
C GLN A 67 0.82 -8.34 -8.02
N SER A 68 1.74 -8.71 -7.13
CA SER A 68 2.83 -9.61 -7.43
C SER A 68 2.82 -10.80 -6.47
N THR A 69 2.85 -12.01 -7.04
CA THR A 69 2.93 -13.27 -6.29
C THR A 69 4.32 -13.92 -6.31
N LYS A 70 5.27 -13.32 -7.03
CA LYS A 70 6.57 -13.91 -7.32
C LYS A 70 7.68 -13.21 -6.54
N GLY A 71 8.52 -14.00 -5.86
CA GLY A 71 9.67 -13.50 -5.12
C GLY A 71 9.39 -13.19 -3.66
N GLU A 72 10.43 -12.76 -2.95
CA GLU A 72 10.31 -12.30 -1.57
C GLU A 72 9.57 -10.96 -1.53
N ARG A 73 8.56 -10.85 -0.65
CA ARG A 73 7.63 -9.71 -0.64
C ARG A 73 8.35 -8.37 -0.57
N LEU A 74 9.37 -8.27 0.28
CA LEU A 74 10.08 -7.01 0.51
C LEU A 74 10.93 -6.62 -0.69
N ASP A 75 11.63 -7.56 -1.31
CA ASP A 75 12.47 -7.32 -2.49
C ASP A 75 11.62 -6.82 -3.67
N VAL A 76 10.44 -7.42 -3.85
CA VAL A 76 9.47 -7.01 -4.86
C VAL A 76 9.00 -5.58 -4.62
N VAL A 77 8.63 -5.24 -3.38
CA VAL A 77 8.22 -3.86 -3.04
C VAL A 77 9.38 -2.88 -3.27
N ILE A 78 10.60 -3.20 -2.80
CA ILE A 78 11.79 -2.34 -2.99
C ILE A 78 12.05 -2.10 -4.47
N SER A 79 11.99 -3.15 -5.30
CA SER A 79 12.19 -3.03 -6.75
C SER A 79 11.15 -2.16 -7.44
N ARG A 80 9.93 -2.12 -6.90
CA ARG A 80 8.84 -1.31 -7.47
C ARG A 80 8.94 0.15 -7.06
N VAL A 81 9.37 0.41 -5.83
CA VAL A 81 9.44 1.75 -5.23
C VAL A 81 10.40 2.70 -5.95
N SER A 82 11.44 2.19 -6.63
CA SER A 82 12.41 3.04 -7.33
C SER A 82 11.76 4.00 -8.33
N ASP A 83 10.65 3.56 -8.94
CA ASP A 83 9.92 4.24 -10.00
C ASP A 83 8.99 5.35 -9.46
N PHE A 84 8.85 5.49 -8.14
CA PHE A 84 7.89 6.39 -7.50
C PHE A 84 8.59 7.46 -6.65
N ASP A 85 7.90 8.58 -6.44
CA ASP A 85 8.44 9.72 -5.69
C ASP A 85 8.32 9.56 -4.18
N PHE A 86 7.30 8.83 -3.70
CA PHE A 86 7.07 8.56 -2.28
C PHE A 86 6.28 7.27 -2.07
N ILE A 87 6.30 6.78 -0.83
CA ILE A 87 5.64 5.54 -0.44
C ILE A 87 4.57 5.86 0.61
N VAL A 88 3.38 5.29 0.46
CA VAL A 88 2.34 5.32 1.49
C VAL A 88 2.20 3.93 2.09
N LEU A 89 2.27 3.85 3.42
CA LEU A 89 2.14 2.61 4.16
C LEU A 89 1.12 2.79 5.29
N GLY A 90 0.33 1.75 5.55
CA GLY A 90 -0.39 1.66 6.82
C GLY A 90 0.59 1.47 7.97
N GLU A 91 0.29 2.07 9.13
CA GLU A 91 0.95 1.65 10.37
C GLU A 91 0.41 0.29 10.80
N SER A 92 1.30 -0.67 10.96
CA SER A 92 1.01 -1.96 11.59
C SER A 92 1.53 -1.94 13.01
N GLU A 93 0.80 -2.56 13.94
CA GLU A 93 1.34 -2.77 15.29
C GLU A 93 2.61 -3.64 15.21
N PRO A 94 3.76 -3.15 15.72
CA PRO A 94 5.02 -3.85 15.53
C PRO A 94 5.01 -5.16 16.30
N SER A 95 5.23 -6.26 15.58
CA SER A 95 5.46 -7.59 16.14
C SER A 95 6.72 -7.63 17.02
N VAL A 96 6.83 -8.64 17.89
CA VAL A 96 8.05 -8.86 18.69
C VAL A 96 9.29 -8.96 17.80
N ARG A 97 9.15 -9.58 16.62
CA ARG A 97 10.22 -9.65 15.62
C ARG A 97 10.61 -8.26 15.11
N GLU A 98 9.65 -7.41 14.75
CA GLU A 98 9.95 -6.06 14.25
C GLU A 98 10.57 -5.14 15.31
N ARG A 99 10.24 -5.34 16.59
CA ARG A 99 10.90 -4.60 17.68
C ARG A 99 12.38 -4.95 17.83
N VAL A 100 12.75 -6.19 17.51
CA VAL A 100 14.12 -6.70 17.64
C VAL A 100 14.92 -6.51 16.34
N PHE A 101 14.30 -6.74 15.19
CA PHE A 101 14.96 -6.77 13.88
C PHE A 101 14.67 -5.54 13.00
N GLY A 102 13.83 -4.61 13.45
CA GLY A 102 13.40 -3.45 12.67
C GLY A 102 12.10 -3.72 11.90
N SER A 103 11.40 -2.64 11.55
CA SER A 103 10.12 -2.71 10.83
C SER A 103 10.31 -2.62 9.32
N VAL A 104 9.30 -3.06 8.56
CA VAL A 104 9.28 -2.93 7.09
C VAL A 104 9.47 -1.47 6.65
N GLN A 105 8.89 -0.52 7.37
CA GLN A 105 9.05 0.92 7.11
C GLN A 105 10.52 1.35 7.24
N LYS A 106 11.21 0.87 8.28
CA LYS A 106 12.62 1.17 8.51
C LYS A 106 13.49 0.63 7.37
N THR A 107 13.32 -0.64 6.99
CA THR A 107 14.08 -1.21 5.87
C THR A 107 13.80 -0.48 4.56
N LEU A 108 12.54 -0.15 4.27
CA LEU A 108 12.21 0.65 3.08
C LEU A 108 12.87 2.03 3.12
N ALA A 109 12.99 2.66 4.28
CA ALA A 109 13.61 3.99 4.40
C ALA A 109 15.11 3.92 4.14
N GLU A 110 15.77 2.89 4.67
CA GLU A 110 17.22 2.66 4.51
C GLU A 110 17.58 2.26 3.07
N GLU A 111 16.79 1.39 2.44
CA GLU A 111 17.10 0.81 1.12
C GLU A 111 16.70 1.70 -0.07
N THR A 112 15.67 2.55 0.08
CA THR A 112 15.10 3.28 -1.07
C THR A 112 15.39 4.79 -1.05
N ALA A 113 15.71 5.35 0.12
CA ALA A 113 15.83 6.78 0.36
C ALA A 113 14.61 7.62 -0.12
N LYS A 114 13.45 6.99 -0.34
CA LYS A 114 12.21 7.66 -0.75
C LYS A 114 11.46 8.20 0.48
N PRO A 115 10.85 9.39 0.40
CA PRO A 115 9.92 9.88 1.41
C PRO A 115 8.81 8.87 1.72
N GLN A 116 8.43 8.77 3.00
CA GLN A 116 7.37 7.87 3.45
C GLN A 116 6.26 8.63 4.16
N LEU A 117 5.02 8.29 3.82
CA LEU A 117 3.80 8.72 4.52
C LEU A 117 3.19 7.50 5.22
N THR A 118 3.28 7.48 6.55
CA THR A 118 2.65 6.45 7.36
C THR A 118 1.26 6.89 7.82
N ILE A 119 0.23 6.14 7.45
CA ILE A 119 -1.14 6.39 7.87
C ILE A 119 -1.48 5.48 9.04
N ARG A 120 -1.70 6.09 10.21
CA ARG A 120 -2.01 5.36 11.45
C ARG A 120 -3.51 5.08 11.54
N SER A 121 -3.88 3.82 11.63
CA SER A 121 -5.23 3.41 11.99
C SER A 121 -5.36 3.45 13.51
N GLY A 122 -5.96 4.52 14.03
CA GLY A 122 -6.25 4.65 15.45
C GLY A 122 -7.00 3.43 15.98
N VAL A 123 -6.45 2.86 17.07
CA VAL A 123 -7.07 1.82 17.90
C VAL A 123 -8.23 2.41 18.69
#